data_AF-A0A2V8ET56-F1
#
_entry.id   AF-A0A2V8ET56-F1
#
_cell.length_a   1.000
_cell.length_b   1.000
_cell.length_c   1.000
_cell.angle_alpha   90.00
_cell.angle_beta   90.00
_cell.angle_gamma   90.00
#
_symmetry.space_group_name_H-M   'P 1'
#
loop_
_entity.id
_entity.type
_entity.pdbx_description
1 polymer ?
#
loop_
_entity_poly.entity_id
_entity_poly.type
_entity_poly.pdbx_seq_one_letter_code
_entity_poly.pdbx_strand_id
1 'polypeptide(L)'
;MHRLARRRGRRGGAAVVVAACALSTACAGRAAPLEVSVAFVNTWRVAGETLSAEDRAIVERTALDTLRRAFDGFAVRFEEGIERGSARIIRVEDTPYGRPMLLFGAAGVTYPAARVSSVRFDVLVNEELAAASCASLARCTRTRAEMLDGLGRGIGATGAHELGHQAGLGFARDAPCDDCYDSKSSATSAHFFGRKHWSDAALARMR
;
A
#
# COMPACT_ATOMS: atom_id res chain seq x y z
N MET A 1 51.72 -17.38 80.38
CA MET A 1 53.03 -17.61 79.69
C MET A 1 52.73 -17.75 78.20
N HIS A 2 52.95 -16.70 77.40
CA HIS A 2 54.04 -16.56 76.39
C HIS A 2 53.91 -17.54 75.22
N ARG A 3 53.86 -17.21 73.91
CA ARG A 3 54.24 -16.07 73.05
C ARG A 3 53.33 -16.11 71.79
N LEU A 4 52.73 -15.01 71.34
CA LEU A 4 53.18 -14.12 70.25
C LEU A 4 53.60 -14.82 68.94
N ALA A 5 52.71 -14.79 67.94
CA ALA A 5 53.06 -14.84 66.52
C ALA A 5 52.49 -13.59 65.82
N ARG A 6 53.41 -12.76 65.31
CA ARG A 6 53.18 -11.53 64.55
C ARG A 6 53.43 -11.83 63.07
N ARG A 7 52.48 -11.55 62.17
CA ARG A 7 52.71 -11.23 60.75
C ARG A 7 51.61 -10.24 60.31
N ARG A 8 51.95 -8.97 60.03
CA ARG A 8 52.04 -8.37 58.68
C ARG A 8 50.85 -8.80 57.81
N GLY A 9 49.84 -7.99 57.47
CA GLY A 9 49.79 -6.56 57.22
C GLY A 9 49.71 -6.30 55.71
N ARG A 10 48.54 -5.96 55.16
CA ARG A 10 48.32 -4.87 54.19
C ARG A 10 46.85 -4.78 53.73
N ARG A 11 46.45 -3.52 53.58
CA ARG A 11 45.20 -2.91 53.14
C ARG A 11 44.70 -3.41 51.78
N GLY A 12 43.39 -3.32 51.54
CA GLY A 12 42.87 -3.05 50.20
C GLY A 12 41.41 -3.43 49.96
N GLY A 13 40.53 -2.43 49.86
CA GLY A 13 39.50 -2.37 48.82
C GLY A 13 38.16 -3.06 49.09
N ALA A 14 37.14 -2.26 49.36
CA ALA A 14 35.74 -2.62 49.18
C ALA A 14 35.39 -2.76 47.68
N ALA A 15 34.47 -3.66 47.35
CA ALA A 15 33.66 -3.56 46.14
C ALA A 15 32.31 -4.23 46.38
N VAL A 16 31.29 -3.39 46.59
CA VAL A 16 29.87 -3.74 46.54
C VAL A 16 29.54 -4.06 45.08
N VAL A 17 29.16 -5.30 44.79
CA VAL A 17 28.62 -5.67 43.47
C VAL A 17 27.12 -5.38 43.48
N VAL A 18 26.75 -4.20 42.99
CA VAL A 18 25.35 -3.90 42.64
C VAL A 18 25.05 -4.63 41.33
N ALA A 19 24.32 -5.74 41.42
CA ALA A 19 23.77 -6.42 40.25
C ALA A 19 22.62 -5.57 39.69
N ALA A 20 22.93 -4.68 38.75
CA ALA A 20 21.94 -4.08 37.89
C ALA A 20 21.44 -5.15 36.91
N CYS A 21 20.29 -5.76 37.20
CA CYS A 21 19.55 -6.52 36.20
C CYS A 21 19.14 -5.54 35.09
N ALA A 22 19.88 -5.59 33.99
CA ALA A 22 19.60 -4.89 32.77
C ALA A 22 18.18 -5.23 32.30
N LEU A 23 17.32 -4.21 32.28
CA LEU A 23 16.13 -4.16 31.44
C LEU A 23 16.60 -4.09 29.99
N SER A 24 17.01 -5.24 29.44
CA SER A 24 17.09 -5.46 28.00
C SER A 24 15.68 -5.70 27.46
N THR A 25 14.82 -4.69 27.56
CA THR A 25 13.69 -4.56 26.63
C THR A 25 14.31 -4.43 25.25
N ALA A 26 14.26 -5.55 24.53
CA ALA A 26 14.69 -5.67 23.16
C ALA A 26 14.15 -4.49 22.34
N CYS A 27 15.04 -3.59 21.95
CA CYS A 27 14.90 -2.89 20.69
C CYS A 27 15.00 -3.95 19.58
N ALA A 28 13.95 -4.75 19.41
CA ALA A 28 13.71 -5.45 18.17
C ALA A 28 13.53 -4.33 17.14
N GLY A 29 14.60 -4.04 16.40
CA GLY A 29 14.60 -2.96 15.42
C GLY A 29 13.42 -3.15 14.48
N ARG A 30 12.49 -2.18 14.51
CA ARG A 30 11.42 -2.12 13.51
C ARG A 30 12.09 -2.18 12.14
N ALA A 31 11.73 -3.18 11.33
CA ALA A 31 12.23 -3.25 9.97
C ALA A 31 11.95 -1.91 9.27
N ALA A 32 12.91 -1.44 8.47
CA ALA A 32 12.70 -0.23 7.69
C ALA A 32 11.43 -0.38 6.84
N PRO A 33 10.60 0.68 6.72
CA PRO A 33 9.40 0.63 5.90
C PRO A 33 9.71 0.17 4.47
N LEU A 34 8.79 -0.61 3.89
CA LEU A 34 8.84 -0.94 2.48
C LEU A 34 8.51 0.33 1.68
N GLU A 35 9.50 0.79 0.93
CA GLU A 35 9.38 1.96 0.05
C GLU A 35 8.68 1.60 -1.26
N VAL A 36 7.58 2.28 -1.54
CA VAL A 36 6.76 2.06 -2.74
C VAL A 36 6.58 3.38 -3.49
N SER A 37 7.12 3.45 -4.70
CA SER A 37 6.88 4.56 -5.61
C SER A 37 5.57 4.38 -6.38
N VAL A 38 4.78 5.43 -6.52
CA VAL A 38 3.54 5.46 -7.30
C VAL A 38 3.72 6.40 -8.48
N ALA A 39 3.83 5.82 -9.67
CA ALA A 39 4.15 6.54 -10.91
C ALA A 39 2.92 6.64 -11.81
N PHE A 40 2.45 7.86 -12.05
CA PHE A 40 1.40 8.14 -13.02
C PHE A 40 2.01 8.34 -14.41
N VAL A 41 1.97 7.29 -15.22
CA VAL A 41 2.53 7.23 -16.59
C VAL A 41 1.42 6.92 -17.60
N ASN A 42 0.34 7.69 -17.50
CA ASN A 42 -0.86 7.61 -18.34
C ASN A 42 -1.09 8.92 -19.09
N THR A 43 -2.10 8.93 -19.97
CA THR A 43 -2.49 10.07 -20.80
C THR A 43 -3.32 11.12 -20.08
N TRP A 44 -3.80 10.84 -18.87
CA TRP A 44 -4.71 11.68 -18.10
C TRP A 44 -6.01 12.03 -18.85
N ARG A 45 -6.49 11.11 -19.71
CA ARG A 45 -7.72 11.32 -20.48
C ARG A 45 -8.93 10.64 -19.84
N VAL A 46 -9.98 11.41 -19.58
CA VAL A 46 -11.26 10.95 -19.04
C VAL A 46 -12.38 11.44 -19.94
N ALA A 47 -13.23 10.52 -20.43
CA ALA A 47 -14.35 10.83 -21.33
C ALA A 47 -13.97 11.71 -22.55
N GLY A 48 -12.75 11.54 -23.09
CA GLY A 48 -12.27 12.31 -24.24
C GLY A 48 -11.63 13.66 -23.90
N GLU A 49 -11.65 14.09 -22.64
CA GLU A 49 -11.00 15.31 -22.14
C GLU A 49 -9.68 14.99 -21.45
N THR A 50 -8.68 15.86 -21.58
CA THR A 50 -7.46 15.77 -20.79
C THR A 50 -7.67 16.48 -19.46
N LEU A 51 -7.41 15.80 -18.33
CA LEU A 51 -7.53 16.38 -17.00
C LEU A 51 -6.57 17.56 -16.81
N SER A 52 -7.07 18.62 -16.17
CA SER A 52 -6.25 19.74 -15.72
C SER A 52 -5.30 19.33 -14.60
N ALA A 53 -4.31 20.17 -14.28
CA ALA A 53 -3.40 19.88 -13.16
C ALA A 53 -4.15 19.78 -11.81
N GLU A 54 -5.19 20.60 -11.61
CA GLU A 54 -6.01 20.56 -10.41
C GLU A 54 -6.81 19.26 -10.30
N ASP A 55 -7.39 18.79 -11.41
CA ASP A 55 -8.11 17.51 -11.45
C ASP A 55 -7.16 16.34 -11.17
N ARG A 56 -5.95 16.35 -11.75
CA ARG A 56 -4.93 15.32 -11.52
C ARG A 56 -4.56 15.26 -10.04
N ALA A 57 -4.35 16.41 -9.40
CA ALA A 57 -4.02 16.47 -7.98
C ALA A 57 -5.12 15.88 -7.08
N ILE A 58 -6.40 15.94 -7.49
CA ILE A 58 -7.50 15.26 -6.79
C ILE A 58 -7.32 13.74 -6.91
N VAL A 59 -7.15 13.23 -8.13
CA VAL A 59 -7.01 11.79 -8.39
C VAL A 59 -5.77 11.22 -7.68
N GLU A 60 -4.63 11.89 -7.79
CA GLU A 60 -3.35 11.48 -7.19
C GLU A 60 -3.45 11.44 -5.66
N ARG A 61 -3.93 12.52 -5.04
CA ARG A 61 -4.13 12.59 -3.59
C ARG A 61 -5.06 11.47 -3.11
N THR A 62 -6.21 11.32 -3.77
CA THR A 62 -7.21 10.33 -3.36
C THR A 62 -6.70 8.90 -3.56
N ALA A 63 -5.90 8.63 -4.60
CA ALA A 63 -5.25 7.35 -4.81
C ALA A 63 -4.21 7.02 -3.72
N LEU A 64 -3.32 7.96 -3.42
CA LEU A 64 -2.30 7.80 -2.37
C LEU A 64 -2.93 7.61 -0.99
N ASP A 65 -3.95 8.39 -0.66
CA ASP A 65 -4.67 8.23 0.61
C ASP A 65 -5.38 6.90 0.71
N THR A 66 -5.91 6.39 -0.41
CA THR A 66 -6.53 5.06 -0.45
C THR A 66 -5.49 3.96 -0.27
N LEU A 67 -4.32 4.06 -0.89
CA LEU A 67 -3.20 3.14 -0.66
C LEU A 67 -2.75 3.14 0.81
N ARG A 68 -2.54 4.34 1.39
CA ARG A 68 -2.14 4.49 2.79
C ARG A 68 -3.15 3.86 3.74
N ARG A 69 -4.44 4.10 3.53
CA ARG A 69 -5.52 3.48 4.31
C ARG A 69 -5.55 1.97 4.15
N ALA A 70 -5.33 1.46 2.93
CA ALA A 70 -5.32 0.02 2.68
C ALA A 70 -4.17 -0.67 3.44
N PHE A 71 -3.03 -0.02 3.61
CA PHE A 71 -1.87 -0.54 4.35
C PHE A 71 -1.70 0.07 5.74
N ASP A 72 -2.77 0.63 6.32
CA ASP A 72 -2.70 1.19 7.66
C ASP A 72 -2.23 0.11 8.67
N GLY A 73 -1.24 0.46 9.48
CA GLY A 73 -0.54 -0.44 10.40
C GLY A 73 0.51 -1.37 9.79
N PHE A 74 0.68 -1.42 8.46
CA PHE A 74 1.85 -2.05 7.84
C PHE A 74 3.03 -1.07 7.80
N ALA A 75 4.26 -1.57 7.88
CA ALA A 75 5.46 -0.76 7.66
C ALA A 75 5.69 -0.52 6.16
N VAL A 76 4.85 0.30 5.53
CA VAL A 76 4.92 0.66 4.10
C VAL A 76 4.86 2.17 3.96
N ARG A 77 5.71 2.75 3.11
CA ARG A 77 5.68 4.18 2.76
C ARG A 77 5.40 4.32 1.27
N PHE A 78 4.40 5.14 0.94
CA PHE A 78 4.02 5.46 -0.43
C PHE A 78 4.47 6.86 -0.79
N GLU A 79 5.24 6.97 -1.87
CA GLU A 79 5.70 8.24 -2.42
C GLU A 79 5.26 8.36 -3.88
N GLU A 80 4.86 9.57 -4.25
CA GLU A 80 4.54 9.88 -5.63
C GLU A 80 5.81 10.04 -6.46
N GLY A 81 5.78 9.57 -7.71
CA GLY A 81 6.85 9.74 -8.68
C GLY A 81 7.57 8.43 -9.01
N ILE A 82 8.66 8.56 -9.79
CA ILE A 82 9.55 7.44 -10.12
C ILE A 82 10.83 7.63 -9.33
N GLU A 83 10.93 6.98 -8.18
CA GLU A 83 12.19 6.96 -7.43
C GLU A 83 13.06 5.80 -7.92
N ARG A 84 14.24 6.12 -8.47
CA ARG A 84 15.21 5.11 -8.84
C ARG A 84 15.74 4.46 -7.56
N GLY A 85 15.52 3.15 -7.42
CA GLY A 85 15.95 2.39 -6.24
C GLY A 85 14.84 2.15 -5.22
N SER A 86 13.61 2.59 -5.49
CA SER A 86 12.43 2.18 -4.71
C SER A 86 12.34 0.66 -4.60
N ALA A 87 11.93 0.20 -3.42
CA ALA A 87 11.89 -1.23 -3.15
C ALA A 87 10.84 -1.91 -4.04
N ARG A 88 9.72 -1.24 -4.34
CA ARG A 88 8.63 -1.61 -5.26
C ARG A 88 8.07 -0.40 -6.01
N ILE A 89 7.40 -0.66 -7.13
CA ILE A 89 6.77 0.38 -7.96
C ILE A 89 5.32 0.00 -8.27
N ILE A 90 4.40 0.94 -8.12
CA ILE A 90 3.06 0.91 -8.70
C ILE A 90 3.04 1.87 -9.90
N ARG A 91 2.70 1.37 -11.09
CA ARG A 91 2.57 2.15 -12.32
C ARG A 91 1.10 2.31 -12.68
N VAL A 92 0.61 3.54 -12.71
CA VAL A 92 -0.71 3.88 -13.19
C VAL A 92 -0.58 4.29 -14.66
N GLU A 93 -0.97 3.41 -15.57
CA GLU A 93 -0.66 3.50 -17.00
C GLU A 93 -1.86 3.12 -17.85
N ASP A 94 -1.90 3.58 -19.10
CA ASP A 94 -2.93 3.15 -20.04
C ASP A 94 -2.64 1.73 -20.57
N THR A 95 -3.67 1.03 -21.03
CA THR A 95 -3.52 -0.23 -21.75
C THR A 95 -2.69 -0.02 -23.03
N PRO A 96 -1.61 -0.80 -23.27
CA PRO A 96 -0.80 -0.65 -24.47
C PRO A 96 -1.60 -0.82 -25.76
N TYR A 97 -1.55 0.18 -26.66
CA TYR A 97 -2.16 0.09 -27.99
C TYR A 97 -1.59 -1.10 -28.78
N GLY A 98 -2.47 -1.87 -29.43
CA GLY A 98 -2.08 -2.91 -30.40
C GLY A 98 -1.94 -4.34 -29.86
N ARG A 99 -2.36 -4.63 -28.62
CA ARG A 99 -2.47 -6.01 -28.11
C ARG A 99 -3.93 -6.42 -27.86
N PRO A 100 -4.72 -6.71 -28.90
CA PRO A 100 -6.13 -7.09 -28.76
C PRO A 100 -6.36 -8.52 -28.21
N MET A 101 -5.31 -9.33 -28.02
CA MET A 101 -5.44 -10.78 -27.73
C MET A 101 -5.04 -11.23 -26.32
N LEU A 102 -4.61 -10.32 -25.45
CA LEU A 102 -4.58 -10.65 -24.02
C LEU A 102 -5.89 -10.12 -23.45
N LEU A 103 -6.70 -11.02 -22.89
CA LEU A 103 -7.95 -10.72 -22.19
C LEU A 103 -7.70 -9.65 -21.10
N PHE A 104 -7.74 -8.37 -21.44
CA PHE A 104 -7.47 -7.28 -20.51
C PHE A 104 -8.75 -6.52 -20.19
N GLY A 105 -9.68 -7.23 -19.54
CA GLY A 105 -10.67 -6.62 -18.65
C GLY A 105 -10.12 -6.43 -17.22
N ALA A 106 -8.84 -6.72 -16.98
CA ALA A 106 -8.23 -6.58 -15.67
C ALA A 106 -7.70 -5.15 -15.46
N ALA A 107 -8.25 -4.45 -14.46
CA ALA A 107 -7.78 -3.12 -14.07
C ALA A 107 -6.38 -3.12 -13.45
N GLY A 108 -5.82 -4.29 -13.09
CA GLY A 108 -4.51 -4.42 -12.47
C GLY A 108 -3.75 -5.66 -12.93
N VAL A 109 -2.42 -5.60 -12.85
CA VAL A 109 -1.51 -6.73 -13.12
C VAL A 109 -0.28 -6.66 -12.21
N THR A 110 0.06 -7.78 -11.57
CA THR A 110 1.29 -7.91 -10.78
C THR A 110 2.43 -8.53 -11.60
N TYR A 111 3.62 -7.94 -11.53
CA TYR A 111 4.87 -8.46 -12.09
C TYR A 111 5.89 -8.70 -10.96
N PRO A 112 5.86 -9.86 -10.27
CA PRO A 112 6.65 -10.08 -9.05
C PRO A 112 8.16 -9.98 -9.28
N ALA A 113 8.67 -10.56 -10.37
CA ALA A 113 10.10 -10.55 -10.70
C ALA A 113 10.63 -9.13 -10.95
N ALA A 114 9.81 -8.28 -11.56
CA ALA A 114 10.15 -6.89 -11.84
C ALA A 114 9.85 -5.95 -10.66
N ARG A 115 9.20 -6.43 -9.59
CA ARG A 115 8.76 -5.62 -8.43
C ARG A 115 7.83 -4.47 -8.84
N VAL A 116 7.05 -4.70 -9.89
CA VAL A 116 6.12 -3.73 -10.47
C VAL A 116 4.69 -4.25 -10.33
N SER A 117 3.79 -3.37 -9.93
CA SER A 117 2.34 -3.55 -10.03
C SER A 117 1.81 -2.52 -11.01
N SER A 118 1.04 -2.95 -12.00
CA SER A 118 0.44 -2.09 -13.01
C SER A 118 -1.03 -1.89 -12.71
N VAL A 119 -1.51 -0.66 -12.86
CA VAL A 119 -2.92 -0.26 -12.74
C VAL A 119 -3.32 0.38 -14.08
N ARG A 120 -4.38 -0.15 -14.70
CA ARG A 120 -4.89 0.29 -16.01
C ARG A 120 -5.84 1.46 -15.83
N PHE A 121 -5.33 2.66 -16.09
CA PHE A 121 -6.06 3.91 -15.90
C PHE A 121 -7.32 3.99 -16.77
N ASP A 122 -7.20 3.66 -18.05
CA ASP A 122 -8.28 3.67 -19.04
C ASP A 122 -9.42 2.69 -18.69
N VAL A 123 -9.09 1.51 -18.15
CA VAL A 123 -10.09 0.55 -17.67
C VAL A 123 -10.87 1.15 -16.50
N LEU A 124 -10.19 1.69 -15.49
CA LEU A 124 -10.83 2.28 -14.31
C LEU A 124 -11.67 3.52 -14.66
N VAL A 125 -11.26 4.31 -15.65
CA VAL A 125 -12.06 5.42 -16.19
C VAL A 125 -13.39 4.91 -16.75
N ASN A 126 -13.37 3.84 -17.54
CA ASN A 126 -14.59 3.28 -18.12
C ASN A 126 -15.51 2.71 -17.03
N GLU A 127 -14.96 2.05 -16.02
CA GLU A 127 -15.71 1.53 -14.88
C GLU A 127 -16.35 2.65 -14.05
N GLU A 128 -15.62 3.72 -13.76
CA GLU A 128 -16.17 4.87 -13.01
C GLU A 128 -17.25 5.61 -13.80
N LEU A 129 -17.07 5.79 -15.12
CA LEU A 129 -18.09 6.37 -16.01
C LEU A 129 -19.36 5.53 -16.07
N ALA A 130 -19.22 4.20 -16.14
CA ALA A 130 -20.34 3.28 -16.10
C ALA A 130 -21.06 3.34 -14.75
N ALA A 131 -20.32 3.30 -13.64
CA ALA A 131 -20.87 3.38 -12.29
C ALA A 131 -21.62 4.70 -12.01
N ALA A 132 -21.17 5.80 -12.60
CA ALA A 132 -21.80 7.10 -12.49
C ALA A 132 -22.88 7.36 -13.56
N SER A 133 -23.15 6.39 -14.44
CA SER A 133 -24.11 6.50 -15.55
C SER A 133 -23.89 7.76 -16.40
N CYS A 134 -22.63 8.03 -16.73
CA CYS A 134 -22.23 9.24 -17.44
C CYS A 134 -22.19 9.03 -18.96
N ALA A 135 -22.92 9.85 -19.71
CA ALA A 135 -22.69 9.98 -21.16
C ALA A 135 -21.47 10.88 -21.46
N SER A 136 -21.14 11.81 -20.55
CA SER A 136 -19.93 12.65 -20.53
C SER A 136 -19.71 13.23 -19.12
N LEU A 137 -18.52 13.79 -18.81
CA LEU A 137 -18.24 14.41 -17.50
C LEU A 137 -19.20 15.58 -17.14
N ALA A 138 -19.78 16.23 -18.14
CA ALA A 138 -20.76 17.30 -17.96
C ALA A 138 -22.21 16.81 -17.79
N ARG A 139 -22.47 15.51 -18.01
CA ARG A 139 -23.81 14.89 -17.95
C ARG A 139 -23.75 13.59 -17.17
N CYS A 140 -23.27 13.71 -15.93
CA CYS A 140 -23.14 12.64 -14.96
C CYS A 140 -24.20 12.77 -13.86
N THR A 141 -24.59 11.66 -13.25
CA THR A 141 -25.37 11.68 -12.00
C THR A 141 -24.52 12.15 -10.80
N ARG A 142 -23.20 12.00 -10.91
CA ARG A 142 -22.18 12.51 -9.98
C ARG A 142 -21.58 13.82 -10.46
N THR A 143 -21.14 14.65 -9.53
CA THR A 143 -20.32 15.84 -9.84
C THR A 143 -18.94 15.43 -10.36
N ARG A 144 -18.26 16.36 -11.04
CA ARG A 144 -16.88 16.15 -11.51
C ARG A 144 -15.93 15.77 -10.36
N ALA A 145 -16.05 16.43 -9.20
CA ALA A 145 -15.21 16.14 -8.04
C ALA A 145 -15.45 14.70 -7.53
N GLU A 146 -16.71 14.27 -7.41
CA GLU A 146 -17.05 12.91 -6.99
C GLU A 146 -16.53 11.84 -7.95
N MET A 147 -16.56 12.13 -9.26
CA MET A 147 -15.99 11.26 -10.31
C MET A 147 -14.47 11.11 -10.17
N LEU A 148 -13.76 12.23 -9.99
CA LEU A 148 -12.30 12.21 -9.84
C LEU A 148 -11.88 11.52 -8.54
N ASP A 149 -12.63 11.75 -7.46
CA ASP A 149 -12.42 11.02 -6.21
C ASP A 149 -12.72 9.53 -6.36
N GLY A 150 -13.77 9.15 -7.09
CA GLY A 150 -14.08 7.76 -7.42
C GLY A 150 -12.93 7.09 -8.16
N LEU A 151 -12.44 7.74 -9.22
CA LEU A 151 -11.30 7.27 -9.99
C LEU A 151 -10.04 7.12 -9.13
N GLY A 152 -9.74 8.11 -8.27
CA GLY A 152 -8.62 8.04 -7.33
C GLY A 152 -8.74 6.84 -6.38
N ARG A 153 -9.93 6.61 -5.80
CA ARG A 153 -10.19 5.43 -4.95
C ARG A 153 -9.95 4.12 -5.71
N GLY A 154 -10.42 4.04 -6.96
CA GLY A 154 -10.22 2.87 -7.81
C GLY A 154 -8.75 2.58 -8.06
N ILE A 155 -7.99 3.61 -8.44
CA ILE A 155 -6.54 3.48 -8.67
C ILE A 155 -5.84 3.00 -7.40
N GLY A 156 -6.14 3.61 -6.25
CA GLY A 156 -5.51 3.24 -4.99
C GLY A 156 -5.87 1.82 -4.54
N ALA A 157 -7.14 1.42 -4.68
CA ALA A 157 -7.60 0.09 -4.29
C ALA A 157 -7.06 -1.01 -5.21
N THR A 158 -7.03 -0.78 -6.53
CA THR A 158 -6.39 -1.71 -7.47
C THR A 158 -4.87 -1.77 -7.25
N GLY A 159 -4.21 -0.63 -7.04
CA GLY A 159 -2.79 -0.59 -6.70
C GLY A 159 -2.49 -1.38 -5.42
N ALA A 160 -3.34 -1.27 -4.40
CA ALA A 160 -3.20 -2.04 -3.16
C ALA A 160 -3.37 -3.54 -3.40
N HIS A 161 -4.33 -3.93 -4.23
CA HIS A 161 -4.57 -5.33 -4.58
C HIS A 161 -3.34 -5.98 -5.21
N GLU A 162 -2.79 -5.34 -6.25
CA GLU A 162 -1.62 -5.85 -6.96
C GLU A 162 -0.35 -5.81 -6.09
N LEU A 163 -0.17 -4.76 -5.29
CA LEU A 163 0.95 -4.71 -4.33
C LEU A 163 0.83 -5.83 -3.29
N GLY A 164 -0.39 -6.13 -2.83
CA GLY A 164 -0.65 -7.24 -1.92
C GLY A 164 -0.18 -8.58 -2.49
N HIS A 165 -0.54 -8.88 -3.74
CA HIS A 165 -0.04 -10.06 -4.45
C HIS A 165 1.49 -10.09 -4.54
N GLN A 166 2.09 -8.96 -4.90
CA GLN A 166 3.53 -8.81 -5.02
C GLN A 166 4.28 -9.02 -3.69
N ALA A 167 3.68 -8.60 -2.58
CA ALA A 167 4.19 -8.77 -1.22
C ALA A 167 3.84 -10.14 -0.61
N GLY A 168 3.12 -10.99 -1.35
CA GLY A 168 2.66 -12.29 -0.86
C GLY A 168 1.69 -12.16 0.32
N LEU A 169 0.88 -11.10 0.34
CA LEU A 169 -0.20 -10.88 1.30
C LEU A 169 -1.49 -11.49 0.77
N GLY A 170 -2.21 -12.19 1.65
CA GLY A 170 -3.51 -12.76 1.34
C GLY A 170 -4.65 -11.80 1.69
N PHE A 171 -5.77 -11.92 0.99
CA PHE A 171 -7.01 -11.22 1.32
C PHE A 171 -7.90 -12.11 2.19
N ALA A 172 -8.70 -11.48 3.07
CA ALA A 172 -9.77 -12.17 3.77
C ALA A 172 -10.81 -12.67 2.75
N ARG A 173 -11.29 -13.90 2.93
CA ARG A 173 -12.26 -14.52 2.02
C ARG A 173 -13.71 -14.40 2.49
N ASP A 174 -13.90 -14.08 3.76
CA ASP A 174 -15.19 -14.11 4.45
C ASP A 174 -15.46 -12.79 5.22
N ALA A 175 -14.86 -11.68 4.77
CA ALA A 175 -15.09 -10.38 5.40
C ALA A 175 -16.55 -9.93 5.13
N PRO A 176 -17.39 -9.71 6.16
CA PRO A 176 -18.73 -9.19 5.97
C PRO A 176 -18.64 -7.71 5.64
N CYS A 177 -18.85 -7.34 4.39
CA CYS A 177 -18.92 -5.95 4.00
C CYS A 177 -19.61 -5.75 2.66
N ASP A 178 -20.43 -4.70 2.63
CA ASP A 178 -21.20 -4.29 1.45
C ASP A 178 -20.31 -3.73 0.33
N ASP A 179 -19.05 -3.40 0.63
CA ASP A 179 -18.09 -2.71 -0.24
C ASP A 179 -16.75 -3.43 -0.40
N CYS A 180 -16.71 -4.76 -0.21
CA CYS A 180 -15.45 -5.49 -0.19
C CYS A 180 -15.13 -6.26 -1.45
N TYR A 181 -13.82 -6.44 -1.64
CA TYR A 181 -13.27 -7.45 -2.53
C TYR A 181 -13.68 -8.85 -2.02
N ASP A 182 -14.84 -9.36 -2.45
CA ASP A 182 -15.18 -10.77 -2.31
C ASP A 182 -14.51 -11.53 -3.47
N SER A 183 -13.61 -12.44 -3.12
CA SER A 183 -12.82 -13.29 -4.04
C SER A 183 -13.66 -14.20 -4.97
N LYS A 184 -14.98 -14.05 -5.00
CA LYS A 184 -15.94 -14.89 -5.73
C LYS A 184 -16.51 -14.25 -7.00
N SER A 185 -16.31 -12.95 -7.25
CA SER A 185 -16.76 -12.31 -8.50
C SER A 185 -15.88 -11.10 -8.87
N SER A 186 -15.35 -11.12 -10.10
CA SER A 186 -14.59 -10.00 -10.70
C SER A 186 -15.48 -8.99 -11.43
N ALA A 187 -16.81 -9.08 -11.28
CA ALA A 187 -17.78 -8.38 -12.14
C ALA A 187 -18.52 -7.23 -11.44
N THR A 188 -18.10 -6.80 -10.24
CA THR A 188 -18.77 -5.74 -9.48
C THR A 188 -17.85 -4.54 -9.27
N SER A 189 -18.40 -3.33 -9.20
CA SER A 189 -17.64 -2.11 -8.91
C SER A 189 -16.87 -2.19 -7.59
N ALA A 190 -17.37 -2.95 -6.61
CA ALA A 190 -16.67 -3.22 -5.35
C ALA A 190 -15.30 -3.91 -5.56
N HIS A 191 -15.11 -4.64 -6.66
CA HIS A 191 -13.82 -5.22 -7.02
C HIS A 191 -12.74 -4.13 -7.20
N PHE A 192 -13.11 -3.06 -7.89
CA PHE A 192 -12.20 -1.96 -8.25
C PHE A 192 -12.14 -0.88 -7.17
N PHE A 193 -13.27 -0.54 -6.55
CA PHE A 193 -13.38 0.62 -5.66
C PHE A 193 -13.54 0.27 -4.18
N GLY A 194 -13.73 -1.01 -3.87
CA GLY A 194 -13.98 -1.50 -2.53
C GLY A 194 -12.74 -1.56 -1.64
N ARG A 195 -12.96 -1.48 -0.33
CA ARG A 195 -11.90 -1.59 0.67
C ARG A 195 -11.29 -2.99 0.64
N LYS A 196 -9.98 -3.05 0.90
CA LYS A 196 -9.23 -4.30 0.95
C LYS A 196 -9.15 -4.79 2.39
N HIS A 197 -9.54 -6.05 2.58
CA HIS A 197 -9.44 -6.74 3.86
C HIS A 197 -8.34 -7.78 3.76
N TRP A 198 -7.31 -7.64 4.59
CA TRP A 198 -6.20 -8.57 4.63
C TRP A 198 -6.55 -9.81 5.45
N SER A 199 -5.99 -10.96 5.09
CA SER A 199 -6.12 -12.17 5.91
C SER A 199 -5.39 -12.03 7.24
N ASP A 200 -5.76 -12.81 8.24
CA ASP A 200 -5.08 -12.81 9.54
C ASP A 200 -3.57 -13.05 9.43
N ALA A 201 -3.16 -13.90 8.48
CA ALA A 201 -1.75 -14.15 8.19
C ALA A 201 -1.02 -12.91 7.63
N ALA A 202 -1.70 -12.09 6.82
CA ALA A 202 -1.17 -10.82 6.34
C ALA A 202 -1.14 -9.78 7.47
N LEU A 203 -2.20 -9.69 8.28
CA LEU A 203 -2.25 -8.80 9.45
C LEU A 203 -1.18 -9.16 10.49
N ALA A 204 -0.83 -10.44 10.64
CA ALA A 204 0.26 -10.86 11.51
C ALA A 204 1.63 -10.29 11.11
N ARG A 205 1.82 -9.90 9.83
CA ARG A 205 3.04 -9.23 9.35
C ARG A 205 3.07 -7.73 9.62
N MET A 206 1.99 -7.15 10.16
CA MET A 206 1.93 -5.74 10.58
C MET A 206 2.69 -5.49 11.89
N ARG A 207 2.81 -6.52 12.74
CA ARG A 207 3.37 -6.46 14.09
C ARG A 207 4.87 -6.72 14.08
#